data_AF-A0AB73BKX7-F1
#
_entry.id   AF-A0AB73BKX7-F1
#
_cell.length_a   1.000
_cell.length_b   1.000
_cell.length_c   1.000
_cell.angle_alpha   90.00
_cell.angle_beta   90.00
_cell.angle_gamma   90.00
#
_symmetry.space_group_name_H-M   'P 1'
#
loop_
_entity.id
_entity.type
_entity.pdbx_description
1 polymer ?
#
loop_
_entity_poly.entity_id
_entity_poly.type
_entity_poly.pdbx_seq_one_letter_code
_entity_poly.pdbx_strand_id
1 'polypeptide(L)'
;MKIKPLFLSLAMAGMCSQAMANAIDQNSYANLDDVVTTHLNLDLDVDFADKQLEGFVEHTLQWNNSKSRTLVLDTRDLDIDKVMYKDQSGNWKKATFDLAKRDDVKGSKLTIVFKNQAEVVRIYYNSRPEASGLQWLTPEQTASKTHPFMYSQSQAIHARSWIPVQDTPAMRVTYSARIHTPKDIRAVMSADNKDALYKDGDYIFDMPQAISPYLIAIGAGNLEFKAMSHQTGIFAEPTILDASVAEFDDTQAMIDKTNAMYGEYAWGRYDLLMLPPSFPFGGMENPRLSFITPTVVAGDKSLVNLIAHELAHSWSGNLVTNATWEDLWLNEGFTSYVENRIMEEVFGRDRAVMEQALDSASLRAQLKTIDAPDTRLNLKLNGRDPDDAFSSVPYTKGQLFLIYLENKYGRDKFDPFVKAYFKEFSFKSLTTAQFVTYLKANLIEKYPGVVSMDKVNEWIFEPGLPSDAPNPTSDAFDKVDTATAAWLKGDTTATQLPTADWSVHEWLHFLNNLPRDLSIEKMSELDSEFNLTQSTNAERAFAWFMLAVGNGYQPIYPALNKHLSGIGRRKLIVPLYKSLITNGKKDWAQSVYLKARPGYHPLAQGTIDALFE
;
A
#
# COMPACT_ATOMS: atom_id res chain seq x y z
N MET A 1 0.52 -4.21 49.07
CA MET A 1 1.99 -4.10 48.98
C MET A 1 2.58 -5.51 48.87
N LYS A 2 3.51 -5.71 47.92
CA LYS A 2 4.24 -6.96 47.54
C LYS A 2 3.49 -7.88 46.55
N ILE A 3 3.57 -7.61 45.24
CA ILE A 3 4.62 -7.96 44.24
C ILE A 3 4.52 -9.43 43.80
N LYS A 4 4.06 -9.65 42.55
CA LYS A 4 4.29 -10.86 41.75
C LYS A 4 5.34 -10.55 40.68
N PRO A 5 6.28 -11.46 40.37
CA PRO A 5 7.30 -11.21 39.36
C PRO A 5 6.76 -11.48 37.95
N LEU A 6 6.94 -10.50 37.07
CA LEU A 6 6.73 -10.58 35.63
C LEU A 6 8.10 -10.88 35.00
N PHE A 7 8.44 -12.14 34.83
CA PHE A 7 9.63 -12.57 34.09
C PHE A 7 9.28 -13.80 33.26
N LEU A 8 8.56 -13.59 32.16
CA LEU A 8 8.38 -14.60 31.12
C LEU A 8 8.00 -13.94 29.78
N SER A 9 8.77 -12.97 29.31
CA SER A 9 8.57 -12.37 27.97
C SER A 9 9.86 -12.12 27.18
N LEU A 10 11.06 -12.22 27.79
CA LEU A 10 12.31 -12.01 27.06
C LEU A 10 12.83 -13.23 26.26
N ALA A 11 12.30 -14.44 26.50
CA ALA A 11 12.90 -15.66 25.95
C ALA A 11 12.54 -15.93 24.48
N MET A 12 11.46 -15.35 23.94
CA MET A 12 11.08 -15.55 22.52
C MET A 12 11.83 -14.65 21.54
N ALA A 13 12.41 -13.52 21.98
CA ALA A 13 13.16 -12.63 21.09
C ALA A 13 14.49 -13.27 20.62
N GLY A 14 15.09 -14.13 21.44
CA GLY A 14 16.42 -14.72 21.17
C GLY A 14 16.47 -15.81 20.09
N MET A 15 15.34 -16.39 19.69
CA MET A 15 15.29 -17.43 18.65
C MET A 15 14.94 -16.90 17.24
N CYS A 16 14.60 -15.61 17.11
CA CYS A 16 14.35 -14.98 15.80
C CYS A 16 15.63 -14.62 15.03
N SER A 17 16.80 -14.59 15.68
CA SER A 17 18.05 -14.08 15.07
C SER A 17 18.77 -15.06 14.14
N GLN A 18 18.48 -16.37 14.18
CA GLN A 18 19.19 -17.36 13.35
C GLN A 18 18.67 -17.49 11.92
N ALA A 19 17.55 -16.87 11.56
CA ALA A 19 17.01 -16.89 10.20
C ALA A 19 17.27 -15.60 9.39
N MET A 20 17.91 -14.58 9.98
CA MET A 20 18.11 -13.26 9.33
C MET A 20 19.30 -13.22 8.34
N ALA A 21 20.15 -14.25 8.28
CA ALA A 21 21.48 -14.18 7.67
C ALA A 21 21.57 -14.50 6.16
N ASN A 22 20.56 -14.26 5.31
CA ASN A 22 20.65 -14.65 3.88
C ASN A 22 20.06 -13.69 2.83
N ALA A 23 19.50 -12.53 3.20
CA ALA A 23 18.96 -11.59 2.23
C ALA A 23 19.78 -10.30 2.23
N ILE A 24 20.69 -10.15 1.26
CA ILE A 24 21.37 -8.88 1.02
C ILE A 24 20.36 -7.95 0.33
N ASP A 25 19.81 -7.01 1.08
CA ASP A 25 18.96 -5.95 0.54
C ASP A 25 19.82 -4.86 -0.11
N GLN A 26 19.78 -4.77 -1.44
CA GLN A 26 20.57 -3.80 -2.20
C GLN A 26 20.13 -2.35 -1.98
N ASN A 27 18.92 -2.14 -1.44
CA ASN A 27 18.32 -0.83 -1.22
C ASN A 27 18.54 -0.28 0.20
N SER A 28 19.27 -0.99 1.08
CA SER A 28 19.64 -0.52 2.42
C SER A 28 21.15 -0.54 2.66
N TYR A 29 21.63 0.40 3.48
CA TYR A 29 23.00 0.44 3.99
C TYR A 29 23.14 -0.32 5.32
N ALA A 30 22.04 -0.75 5.94
CA ALA A 30 22.02 -1.31 7.28
C ALA A 30 22.92 -2.56 7.40
N ASN A 31 23.74 -2.60 8.46
CA ASN A 31 24.62 -3.72 8.76
C ASN A 31 23.97 -4.74 9.71
N LEU A 32 22.87 -5.37 9.27
CA LEU A 32 22.06 -6.28 10.09
C LEU A 32 22.84 -7.49 10.66
N ASP A 33 23.90 -7.93 9.97
CA ASP A 33 24.78 -9.01 10.44
C ASP A 33 25.56 -8.63 11.71
N ASP A 34 25.79 -7.33 11.92
CA ASP A 34 26.53 -6.82 13.08
C ASP A 34 25.60 -6.42 14.22
N VAL A 35 24.55 -5.67 13.91
CA VAL A 35 23.67 -5.04 14.89
C VAL A 35 22.28 -4.81 14.30
N VAL A 36 21.26 -5.07 15.11
CA VAL A 36 19.86 -4.81 14.76
C VAL A 36 19.22 -3.91 15.81
N THR A 37 18.34 -3.02 15.37
CA THR A 37 17.43 -2.31 16.25
C THR A 37 16.34 -3.27 16.73
N THR A 38 15.84 -3.16 17.95
CA THR A 38 14.72 -4.00 18.46
C THR A 38 13.52 -3.15 18.87
N HIS A 39 13.77 -1.90 19.23
CA HIS A 39 12.76 -0.92 19.59
C HIS A 39 13.20 0.49 19.17
N LEU A 40 12.24 1.29 18.73
CA LEU A 40 12.40 2.72 18.47
C LEU A 40 11.54 3.52 19.47
N ASN A 41 12.11 4.54 20.10
CA ASN A 41 11.35 5.53 20.82
C ASN A 41 11.51 6.90 20.16
N LEU A 42 10.43 7.40 19.56
CA LEU A 42 10.37 8.68 18.85
C LEU A 42 9.82 9.77 19.79
N ASP A 43 10.39 10.96 19.73
CA ASP A 43 9.85 12.16 20.38
C ASP A 43 9.99 13.29 19.35
N LEU A 44 8.87 13.66 18.73
CA LEU A 44 8.86 14.51 17.53
C LEU A 44 7.79 15.61 17.63
N ASP A 45 8.16 16.80 17.20
CA ASP A 45 7.28 17.94 16.98
C ASP A 45 6.88 18.01 15.50
N VAL A 46 5.58 18.18 15.22
CA VAL A 46 5.06 18.41 13.86
C VAL A 46 5.02 19.90 13.56
N ASP A 47 5.99 20.40 12.80
CA ASP A 47 6.06 21.79 12.40
C ASP A 47 5.53 21.99 10.97
N PHE A 48 4.33 22.55 10.86
CA PHE A 48 3.72 22.88 9.56
C PHE A 48 4.29 24.12 8.89
N ALA A 49 4.90 25.04 9.64
CA ALA A 49 5.49 26.26 9.08
C ALA A 49 6.79 25.92 8.33
N ASP A 50 7.66 25.14 8.97
CA ASP A 50 8.94 24.71 8.40
C ASP A 50 8.85 23.37 7.68
N LYS A 51 7.68 22.70 7.70
CA LYS A 51 7.42 21.41 7.05
C LYS A 51 8.41 20.33 7.48
N GLN A 52 8.59 20.19 8.78
CA GLN A 52 9.53 19.25 9.37
C GLN A 52 8.95 18.49 10.55
N LEU A 53 9.47 17.27 10.74
CA LEU A 53 9.41 16.56 12.02
C LEU A 53 10.73 16.81 12.73
N GLU A 54 10.70 17.45 13.89
CA GLU A 54 11.90 17.80 14.67
C GLU A 54 11.92 17.04 15.99
N GLY A 55 13.07 16.52 16.40
CA GLY A 55 13.23 15.92 17.72
C GLY A 55 14.31 14.86 17.77
N PHE A 56 13.96 13.66 18.24
CA PHE A 56 14.89 12.55 18.26
C PHE A 56 14.25 11.18 18.06
N VAL A 57 15.09 10.22 17.65
CA VAL A 57 14.81 8.80 17.71
C VAL A 57 15.81 8.12 18.62
N GLU A 58 15.33 7.25 19.51
CA GLU A 58 16.15 6.39 20.36
C GLU A 58 16.01 4.93 19.93
N HIS A 59 17.12 4.30 19.53
CA HIS A 59 17.19 2.90 19.17
C HIS A 59 17.64 2.08 20.36
N THR A 60 16.94 0.98 20.63
CA THR A 60 17.46 -0.13 21.44
C THR A 60 18.15 -1.13 20.53
N LEU A 61 19.43 -1.39 20.76
CA LEU A 61 20.29 -2.17 19.86
C LEU A 61 20.59 -3.55 20.42
N GLN A 62 20.58 -4.55 19.54
CA GLN A 62 21.07 -5.89 19.80
C GLN A 62 22.27 -6.17 18.88
N TRP A 63 23.43 -6.44 19.47
CA TRP A 63 24.65 -6.75 18.73
C TRP A 63 24.76 -8.25 18.45
N ASN A 64 24.80 -8.62 17.17
CA ASN A 64 24.99 -9.98 16.69
C ASN A 64 26.49 -10.31 16.53
N ASN A 65 27.31 -9.29 16.23
CA ASN A 65 28.76 -9.42 16.12
C ASN A 65 29.47 -8.79 17.34
N SER A 66 30.00 -9.63 18.24
CA SER A 66 30.73 -9.20 19.46
C SER A 66 31.96 -8.31 19.22
N LYS A 67 32.48 -8.24 17.98
CA LYS A 67 33.63 -7.40 17.62
C LYS A 67 33.22 -6.06 17.01
N SER A 68 32.00 -5.96 16.47
CA SER A 68 31.52 -4.73 15.85
C SER A 68 31.17 -3.68 16.90
N ARG A 69 31.42 -2.42 16.56
CA ARG A 69 31.08 -1.23 17.37
C ARG A 69 30.47 -0.14 16.49
N THR A 70 30.01 -0.52 15.31
CA THR A 70 29.52 0.39 14.28
C THR A 70 28.06 0.08 14.02
N LEU A 71 27.22 1.10 14.12
CA LEU A 71 25.84 1.06 13.63
C LEU A 71 25.78 1.83 12.32
N VAL A 72 25.19 1.22 11.29
CA VAL A 72 24.91 1.87 10.02
C VAL A 72 23.40 1.99 9.86
N LEU A 73 22.95 3.22 9.61
CA LEU A 73 21.55 3.56 9.37
C LEU A 73 21.38 4.17 7.97
N ASP A 74 20.20 3.98 7.42
CA ASP A 74 19.72 4.68 6.24
C ASP A 74 19.17 6.05 6.65
N THR A 75 19.52 7.09 5.89
CA THR A 75 18.91 8.42 5.98
C THR A 75 18.65 8.98 4.59
N ARG A 76 17.70 9.89 4.45
CA ARG A 76 17.52 10.69 3.23
C ARG A 76 17.05 12.09 3.62
N ASP A 77 17.80 13.11 3.22
CA ASP A 77 17.40 14.51 3.43
C ASP A 77 17.03 14.82 4.91
N LEU A 78 17.87 14.33 5.84
CA LEU A 78 17.79 14.59 7.28
C LEU A 78 18.95 15.48 7.74
N ASP A 79 18.65 16.41 8.64
CA ASP A 79 19.65 17.18 9.37
C ASP A 79 19.93 16.51 10.71
N ILE A 80 21.17 16.04 10.91
CA ILE A 80 21.59 15.36 12.15
C ILE A 80 22.35 16.36 13.05
N ASP A 81 21.78 16.71 14.20
CA ASP A 81 22.41 17.61 15.19
C ASP A 81 23.50 16.86 15.97
N LYS A 82 23.11 15.78 16.67
CA LYS A 82 24.03 15.00 17.51
C LYS A 82 23.54 13.58 17.72
N VAL A 83 24.51 12.72 18.00
CA VAL A 83 24.28 11.33 18.39
C VAL A 83 24.81 11.09 19.79
N MET A 84 23.96 10.53 20.64
CA MET A 84 24.27 10.18 22.02
C MET A 84 24.09 8.66 22.20
N TYR A 85 24.85 8.02 23.07
CA TYR A 85 24.65 6.61 23.41
C TYR A 85 24.85 6.37 24.90
N LYS A 86 24.19 5.36 25.45
CA LYS A 86 24.43 4.93 26.83
C LYS A 86 25.68 4.06 26.89
N ASP A 87 26.62 4.44 27.76
CA ASP A 87 27.75 3.57 28.09
C ASP A 87 27.31 2.42 29.02
N GLN A 88 28.25 1.52 29.35
CA GLN A 88 27.99 0.38 30.23
C GLN A 88 27.54 0.76 31.65
N SER A 89 27.73 2.03 32.05
CA SER A 89 27.24 2.57 33.33
C SER A 89 25.89 3.27 33.19
N GLY A 90 25.27 3.25 32.02
CA GLY A 90 23.99 3.89 31.72
C GLY A 90 24.08 5.39 31.46
N ASN A 91 25.28 5.98 31.41
CA ASN A 91 25.45 7.42 31.21
C ASN A 91 25.45 7.77 29.71
N TRP A 92 24.78 8.87 29.36
CA TRP A 92 24.82 9.40 28.01
C TRP A 92 26.20 9.96 27.65
N LYS A 93 26.76 9.48 26.54
CA LYS A 93 28.01 9.94 25.93
C LYS A 93 27.76 10.36 24.49
N LYS A 94 28.49 11.35 24.00
CA LYS A 94 28.46 11.75 22.59
C LYS A 94 29.17 10.68 21.75
N ALA A 95 28.52 10.22 20.68
CA ALA A 95 29.13 9.40 19.64
C ALA A 95 29.69 10.28 18.51
N THR A 96 30.68 9.76 17.79
CA THR A 96 31.08 10.30 16.50
C THR A 96 30.28 9.62 15.40
N PHE A 97 29.83 10.40 14.43
CA PHE A 97 29.15 9.89 13.25
C PHE A 97 29.73 10.50 11.97
N ASP A 98 29.56 9.78 10.87
CA ASP A 98 29.85 10.21 9.51
C ASP A 98 28.57 10.10 8.69
N LEU A 99 28.24 11.15 7.94
CA LEU A 99 27.13 11.16 7.01
C LEU A 99 27.70 11.19 5.60
N ALA A 100 27.62 10.05 4.91
CA ALA A 100 28.19 9.90 3.59
C ALA A 100 27.48 10.79 2.56
N LYS A 101 28.10 10.93 1.37
CA LYS A 101 27.46 11.57 0.22
C LYS A 101 26.12 10.87 -0.10
N ARG A 102 25.10 11.68 -0.40
CA ARG A 102 23.78 11.22 -0.86
C ARG A 102 23.90 10.40 -2.14
N ASP A 103 23.32 9.21 -2.11
CA ASP A 103 22.97 8.39 -3.26
C ASP A 103 21.55 8.76 -3.72
N ASP A 104 21.31 8.76 -5.02
CA ASP A 104 20.06 9.26 -5.59
C ASP A 104 18.86 8.39 -5.24
N VAL A 105 19.07 7.07 -5.07
CA VAL A 105 18.02 6.13 -4.67
C VAL A 105 18.02 5.99 -3.16
N LYS A 106 19.13 5.60 -2.55
CA LYS A 106 19.17 5.16 -1.14
C LYS A 106 19.25 6.30 -0.13
N GLY A 107 19.57 7.51 -0.56
CA GLY A 107 19.90 8.62 0.33
C GLY A 107 21.34 8.50 0.88
N SER A 108 21.57 9.02 2.07
CA SER A 108 22.88 9.10 2.70
C SER A 108 23.06 7.98 3.74
N LYS A 109 24.25 7.37 3.75
CA LYS A 109 24.62 6.41 4.79
C LYS A 109 25.06 7.13 6.05
N LEU A 110 24.39 6.87 7.18
CA LEU A 110 24.80 7.37 8.50
C LEU A 110 25.58 6.28 9.23
N THR A 111 26.89 6.51 9.45
CA THR A 111 27.78 5.57 10.15
C THR A 111 28.09 6.11 11.54
N ILE A 112 27.68 5.40 12.60
CA ILE A 112 27.91 5.79 13.99
C ILE A 112 28.91 4.81 14.61
N VAL A 113 30.00 5.34 15.17
CA VAL A 113 31.06 4.53 15.80
C VAL A 113 31.07 4.76 17.30
N PHE A 114 30.93 3.68 18.06
CA PHE A 114 30.92 3.70 19.52
C PHE A 114 32.26 3.27 20.10
N LYS A 115 32.60 3.78 21.30
CA LYS A 115 33.80 3.32 22.03
C LYS A 115 33.66 1.86 22.47
N ASN A 116 32.45 1.47 22.88
CA ASN A 116 32.05 0.12 23.25
C ASN A 116 30.67 -0.13 22.63
N GLN A 117 30.25 -1.39 22.51
CA GLN A 117 28.90 -1.72 22.06
C GLN A 117 27.85 -0.99 22.90
N ALA A 118 27.01 -0.20 22.25
CA ALA A 118 25.97 0.59 22.87
C ALA A 118 24.66 -0.20 22.88
N GLU A 119 24.00 -0.32 24.03
CA GLU A 119 22.66 -0.92 24.09
C GLU A 119 21.59 0.06 23.61
N VAL A 120 21.84 1.36 23.76
CA VAL A 120 20.91 2.42 23.40
C VAL A 120 21.66 3.56 22.74
N VAL A 121 21.14 4.03 21.60
CA VAL A 121 21.62 5.23 20.90
C VAL A 121 20.45 6.18 20.63
N ARG A 122 20.66 7.48 20.81
CA ARG A 122 19.71 8.53 20.52
C ARG A 122 20.28 9.48 19.48
N ILE A 123 19.51 9.75 18.45
CA ILE A 123 19.87 10.60 17.33
C ILE A 123 18.92 11.79 17.35
N TYR A 124 19.46 12.99 17.53
CA TYR A 124 18.70 14.24 17.43
C TYR A 124 18.76 14.71 15.98
N TYR A 125 17.60 14.99 15.40
CA TYR A 125 17.48 15.30 13.99
C TYR A 125 16.21 16.10 13.69
N ASN A 126 16.16 16.65 12.48
CA ASN A 126 14.93 17.10 11.86
C ASN A 126 14.83 16.56 10.43
N SER A 127 13.61 16.24 9.99
CA SER A 127 13.35 16.01 8.56
C SER A 127 13.41 17.32 7.80
N ARG A 128 13.63 17.26 6.50
CA ARG A 128 13.54 18.44 5.62
C ARG A 128 12.19 18.50 4.90
N PRO A 129 11.80 19.68 4.35
CA PRO A 129 10.60 19.82 3.53
C PRO A 129 10.53 18.87 2.33
N GLU A 130 11.69 18.44 1.81
CA GLU A 130 11.84 17.51 0.69
C GLU A 130 11.78 16.04 1.10
N ALA A 131 11.53 15.72 2.37
CA ALA A 131 11.44 14.35 2.86
C ALA A 131 10.47 13.51 2.01
N SER A 132 11.02 12.61 1.20
CA SER A 132 10.27 11.82 0.22
C SER A 132 9.11 11.00 0.79
N GLY A 133 9.18 10.64 2.08
CA GLY A 133 8.17 9.87 2.79
C GLY A 133 7.19 10.70 3.60
N LEU A 134 7.23 12.03 3.50
CA LEU A 134 6.27 12.93 4.16
C LEU A 134 5.60 13.83 3.13
N GLN A 135 4.27 13.88 3.19
CA GLN A 135 3.50 14.84 2.43
C GLN A 135 3.00 15.95 3.35
N TRP A 136 3.36 17.19 3.03
CA TRP A 136 2.85 18.39 3.69
C TRP A 136 1.81 19.07 2.79
N LEU A 137 0.58 19.21 3.30
CA LEU A 137 -0.54 19.80 2.59
C LEU A 137 -0.92 21.14 3.22
N THR A 138 -1.02 22.18 2.38
CA THR A 138 -1.57 23.47 2.78
C THR A 138 -3.07 23.35 3.04
N PRO A 139 -3.69 24.29 3.77
CA PRO A 139 -5.13 24.32 3.93
C PRO A 139 -5.89 24.17 2.61
N GLU A 140 -5.48 24.82 1.52
CA GLU A 140 -6.16 24.72 0.22
C GLU A 140 -6.16 23.31 -0.38
N GLN A 141 -5.23 22.45 0.01
CA GLN A 141 -5.12 21.07 -0.46
C GLN A 141 -5.96 20.07 0.37
N THR A 142 -6.49 20.49 1.51
CA THR A 142 -7.35 19.65 2.39
C THR A 142 -8.83 19.71 1.98
N ALA A 143 -9.66 18.82 2.51
CA ALA A 143 -11.10 18.86 2.28
C ALA A 143 -11.77 20.03 3.02
N SER A 144 -11.32 20.36 4.23
CA SER A 144 -11.87 21.43 5.06
C SER A 144 -11.48 22.84 4.62
N LYS A 145 -10.40 22.98 3.83
CA LYS A 145 -9.86 24.28 3.37
C LYS A 145 -9.39 25.21 4.49
N THR A 146 -9.30 24.74 5.73
CA THR A 146 -9.08 25.58 6.92
C THR A 146 -7.81 25.23 7.69
N HIS A 147 -7.41 23.96 7.70
CA HIS A 147 -6.25 23.49 8.45
C HIS A 147 -5.28 22.77 7.50
N PRO A 148 -3.97 22.79 7.77
CA PRO A 148 -3.03 21.98 7.03
C PRO A 148 -3.22 20.49 7.39
N PHE A 149 -2.61 19.63 6.58
CA PHE A 149 -2.57 18.18 6.81
C PHE A 149 -1.19 17.64 6.49
N MET A 150 -0.71 16.67 7.26
CA MET A 150 0.51 15.94 6.96
C MET A 150 0.26 14.44 7.07
N TYR A 151 0.85 13.65 6.18
CA TYR A 151 0.89 12.20 6.33
C TYR A 151 2.20 11.64 5.80
N SER A 152 2.58 10.46 6.29
CA SER A 152 3.70 9.70 5.77
C SER A 152 3.28 8.67 4.73
N GLN A 153 4.19 8.36 3.81
CA GLN A 153 4.18 7.15 2.99
C GLN A 153 5.60 6.56 3.03
N SER A 154 5.80 5.50 3.82
CA SER A 154 7.15 4.97 4.07
C SER A 154 7.55 3.84 3.13
N GLN A 155 6.59 3.18 2.47
CA GLN A 155 6.87 2.16 1.43
C GLN A 155 7.29 2.82 0.11
N ALA A 156 8.35 2.36 -0.56
CA ALA A 156 9.20 1.22 -0.19
C ALA A 156 10.34 1.56 0.80
N ILE A 157 11.09 2.62 0.52
CA ILE A 157 12.33 2.97 1.24
C ILE A 157 12.34 4.43 1.67
N HIS A 158 11.23 4.89 2.25
CA HIS A 158 11.03 6.29 2.61
C HIS A 158 10.91 6.54 4.12
N ALA A 159 10.88 5.50 4.96
CA ALA A 159 11.00 5.69 6.41
C ALA A 159 12.29 6.45 6.74
N ARG A 160 13.38 6.15 6.02
CA ARG A 160 14.68 6.83 6.14
C ARG A 160 14.65 8.34 5.88
N SER A 161 13.62 8.87 5.24
CA SER A 161 13.54 10.32 4.97
C SER A 161 13.00 11.14 6.12
N TRP A 162 12.51 10.48 7.17
CA TRP A 162 11.97 11.15 8.36
C TRP A 162 12.29 10.42 9.67
N ILE A 163 12.94 9.24 9.60
CA ILE A 163 13.54 8.54 10.75
C ILE A 163 14.90 8.02 10.31
N PRO A 164 16.02 8.36 10.98
CA PRO A 164 17.28 7.62 10.82
C PRO A 164 17.08 6.16 11.25
N VAL A 165 17.04 5.20 10.33
CA VAL A 165 16.64 3.81 10.65
C VAL A 165 17.32 2.79 9.74
N GLN A 166 17.35 1.52 10.16
CA GLN A 166 17.75 0.40 9.30
C GLN A 166 16.56 0.07 8.37
N ASP A 167 16.45 0.81 7.26
CA ASP A 167 15.23 0.89 6.44
C ASP A 167 15.17 -0.23 5.39
N THR A 168 14.87 -1.43 5.87
CA THR A 168 14.74 -2.65 5.06
C THR A 168 13.59 -3.51 5.61
N PRO A 169 12.81 -4.18 4.75
CA PRO A 169 11.71 -5.01 5.22
C PRO A 169 12.17 -6.28 5.94
N ALA A 170 13.45 -6.67 5.80
CA ALA A 170 14.09 -7.71 6.63
C ALA A 170 14.16 -7.35 8.12
N MET A 171 14.13 -6.06 8.44
CA MET A 171 14.24 -5.56 9.81
C MET A 171 12.85 -5.40 10.42
N ARG A 172 12.63 -5.87 11.66
CA ARG A 172 11.36 -5.68 12.41
C ARG A 172 11.56 -5.07 13.80
N VAL A 173 10.97 -3.91 14.04
CA VAL A 173 11.07 -3.13 15.29
C VAL A 173 9.71 -2.97 15.94
N THR A 174 9.67 -2.98 17.27
CA THR A 174 8.56 -2.34 18.00
C THR A 174 8.82 -0.84 18.07
N TYR A 175 7.80 -0.02 18.33
CA TYR A 175 8.04 1.40 18.55
C TYR A 175 7.08 2.04 19.56
N SER A 176 7.58 3.04 20.26
CA SER A 176 6.79 4.04 20.96
C SER A 176 7.06 5.41 20.37
N ALA A 177 6.07 6.29 20.42
CA ALA A 177 6.22 7.65 19.92
C ALA A 177 5.47 8.63 20.81
N ARG A 178 6.10 9.78 21.08
CA ARG A 178 5.42 10.98 21.56
C ARG A 178 5.44 12.01 20.45
N ILE A 179 4.26 12.47 20.04
CA ILE A 179 4.08 13.41 18.94
C ILE A 179 3.41 14.65 19.46
N HIS A 180 4.06 15.80 19.30
CA HIS A 180 3.48 17.09 19.62
C HIS A 180 2.96 17.78 18.35
N THR A 181 1.80 18.41 18.44
CA THR A 181 1.19 19.17 17.33
C THR A 181 0.57 20.47 17.84
N PRO A 182 0.16 21.39 16.96
CA PRO A 182 -0.80 22.42 17.33
C PRO A 182 -2.07 21.79 17.95
N LYS A 183 -2.69 22.48 18.93
CA LYS A 183 -3.81 21.94 19.73
C LYS A 183 -5.06 21.56 18.91
N ASP A 184 -5.25 22.21 17.77
CA ASP A 184 -6.32 22.00 16.80
C ASP A 184 -5.95 21.01 15.69
N ILE A 185 -4.82 20.30 15.83
CA ILE A 185 -4.39 19.19 14.98
C ILE A 185 -4.37 17.91 15.80
N ARG A 186 -4.90 16.83 15.24
CA ARG A 186 -4.84 15.47 15.80
C ARG A 186 -3.75 14.68 15.08
N ALA A 187 -2.82 14.09 15.82
CA ALA A 187 -1.91 13.08 15.30
C ALA A 187 -2.51 11.68 15.47
N VAL A 188 -2.23 10.81 14.50
CA VAL A 188 -2.53 9.38 14.52
C VAL A 188 -1.33 8.63 13.93
N MET A 189 -1.09 7.40 14.38
CA MET A 189 0.02 6.57 13.90
C MET A 189 -0.40 5.12 13.69
N SER A 190 0.43 4.30 13.04
CA SER A 190 0.27 2.85 12.93
C SER A 190 0.57 2.11 14.26
N ALA A 191 -0.17 2.48 15.31
CA ALA A 191 0.01 2.09 16.71
C ALA A 191 -1.31 2.17 17.51
N ASP A 192 -1.24 2.08 18.84
CA ASP A 192 -2.38 2.30 19.71
C ASP A 192 -2.84 3.76 19.73
N ASN A 193 -3.93 4.08 19.01
CA ASN A 193 -4.48 5.43 18.90
C ASN A 193 -5.49 5.80 20.01
N LYS A 194 -5.52 5.07 21.13
CA LYS A 194 -6.46 5.36 22.24
C LYS A 194 -6.32 6.78 22.80
N ASP A 195 -5.09 7.31 22.86
CA ASP A 195 -4.80 8.65 23.39
C ASP A 195 -5.18 9.71 22.34
N ALA A 196 -5.08 9.38 21.04
CA ALA A 196 -5.52 10.24 19.93
C ALA A 196 -7.04 10.39 19.81
N LEU A 197 -7.84 9.72 20.66
CA LEU A 197 -9.27 10.00 20.77
C LEU A 197 -9.56 11.37 21.41
N TYR A 198 -8.59 11.92 22.15
CA TYR A 198 -8.67 13.25 22.74
C TYR A 198 -7.71 14.19 22.03
N LYS A 199 -8.18 15.37 21.63
CA LYS A 199 -7.43 16.34 20.83
C LYS A 199 -6.84 17.41 21.74
N ASP A 200 -5.58 17.26 22.16
CA ASP A 200 -4.89 18.17 23.09
C ASP A 200 -3.51 18.66 22.61
N GLY A 201 -2.98 18.05 21.54
CA GLY A 201 -1.69 18.41 20.93
C GLY A 201 -0.48 17.64 21.47
N ASP A 202 -0.67 16.64 22.34
CA ASP A 202 0.40 15.79 22.89
C ASP A 202 -0.04 14.32 22.90
N TYR A 203 0.42 13.56 21.90
CA TYR A 203 -0.08 12.22 21.63
C TYR A 203 0.98 11.17 21.91
N ILE A 204 0.61 10.13 22.65
CA ILE A 204 1.49 8.98 22.94
C ILE A 204 0.96 7.76 22.20
N PHE A 205 1.85 7.08 21.51
CA PHE A 205 1.58 5.88 20.72
C PHE A 205 2.49 4.74 21.15
N ASP A 206 1.94 3.53 21.14
CA ASP A 206 2.68 2.29 21.41
C ASP A 206 2.29 1.22 20.39
N MET A 207 3.29 0.69 19.69
CA MET A 207 3.21 -0.45 18.79
C MET A 207 4.09 -1.58 19.35
N PRO A 208 3.49 -2.47 20.15
CA PRO A 208 4.24 -3.56 20.80
C PRO A 208 4.45 -4.75 19.87
N GLN A 209 3.83 -4.77 18.68
CA GLN A 209 4.11 -5.77 17.64
C GLN A 209 5.31 -5.32 16.80
N ALA A 210 6.24 -6.24 16.51
CA ALA A 210 7.42 -5.92 15.72
C ALA A 210 7.09 -5.83 14.22
N ILE A 211 7.27 -4.65 13.63
CA ILE A 211 6.92 -4.30 12.26
C ILE A 211 8.14 -3.83 11.47
N SER A 212 8.09 -3.95 10.15
CA SER A 212 9.12 -3.38 9.30
C SER A 212 9.02 -1.85 9.22
N PRO A 213 10.13 -1.10 9.09
CA PRO A 213 10.09 0.37 9.13
C PRO A 213 9.16 1.03 8.11
N TYR A 214 8.97 0.41 6.94
CA TYR A 214 8.03 0.92 5.92
C TYR A 214 6.57 0.97 6.40
N LEU A 215 6.23 0.26 7.48
CA LEU A 215 4.91 0.24 8.12
C LEU A 215 4.78 1.26 9.26
N ILE A 216 5.85 1.97 9.62
CA ILE A 216 5.77 3.08 10.56
C ILE A 216 5.15 4.26 9.80
N ALA A 217 4.00 4.72 10.30
CA ALA A 217 3.22 5.75 9.67
C ALA A 217 2.70 6.77 10.68
N ILE A 218 2.51 7.99 10.18
CA ILE A 218 1.95 9.13 10.91
C ILE A 218 1.01 9.92 9.99
N GLY A 219 -0.10 10.38 10.56
CA GLY A 219 -1.00 11.36 9.95
C GLY A 219 -1.33 12.45 10.96
N ALA A 220 -1.34 13.71 10.54
CA ALA A 220 -1.65 14.85 11.39
C ALA A 220 -2.54 15.84 10.63
N GLY A 221 -3.74 16.10 11.14
CA GLY A 221 -4.65 17.06 10.51
C GLY A 221 -5.88 17.39 11.35
N ASN A 222 -6.86 18.06 10.74
CA ASN A 222 -8.17 18.29 11.35
C ASN A 222 -9.03 17.01 11.29
N LEU A 223 -8.62 15.99 12.05
CA LEU A 223 -9.23 14.68 12.07
C LEU A 223 -10.27 14.55 13.17
N GLU A 224 -11.39 13.91 12.81
CA GLU A 224 -12.41 13.42 13.73
C GLU A 224 -12.52 11.91 13.66
N PHE A 225 -13.11 11.29 14.69
CA PHE A 225 -13.20 9.84 14.83
C PHE A 225 -14.63 9.35 14.99
N LYS A 226 -14.99 8.28 14.29
CA LYS A 226 -16.20 7.49 14.53
C LYS A 226 -15.90 6.00 14.49
N ALA A 227 -16.34 5.27 15.51
CA ALA A 227 -16.26 3.81 15.52
C ALA A 227 -17.32 3.22 14.59
N MET A 228 -16.98 2.12 13.92
CA MET A 228 -17.91 1.30 13.13
C MET A 228 -18.29 0.01 13.87
N SER A 229 -17.37 -0.52 14.68
CA SER A 229 -17.57 -1.72 15.49
C SER A 229 -16.82 -1.64 16.82
N HIS A 230 -16.67 -2.77 17.51
CA HIS A 230 -15.88 -2.87 18.74
C HIS A 230 -14.37 -2.72 18.51
N GLN A 231 -13.87 -2.99 17.30
CA GLN A 231 -12.44 -2.96 16.97
C GLN A 231 -12.14 -2.29 15.63
N THR A 232 -13.11 -1.59 15.03
CA THR A 232 -12.93 -0.81 13.80
C THR A 232 -13.52 0.59 13.92
N GLY A 233 -12.92 1.53 13.22
CA GLY A 233 -13.31 2.94 13.22
C GLY A 233 -12.65 3.71 12.10
N ILE A 234 -13.03 4.98 11.97
CA ILE A 234 -12.54 5.87 10.92
C ILE A 234 -12.05 7.16 11.55
N PHE A 235 -10.84 7.56 11.19
CA PHE A 235 -10.34 8.91 11.30
C PHE A 235 -10.47 9.62 9.94
N ALA A 236 -11.07 10.81 9.92
CA ALA A 236 -11.23 11.57 8.68
C ALA A 236 -11.43 13.06 8.96
N GLU A 237 -11.26 13.91 7.95
CA GLU A 237 -11.80 15.27 8.02
C GLU A 237 -13.34 15.22 8.15
N PRO A 238 -13.98 16.16 8.89
CA PRO A 238 -15.41 16.10 9.21
C PRO A 238 -16.35 15.91 8.01
N THR A 239 -15.97 16.44 6.84
CA THR A 239 -16.81 16.48 5.64
C THR A 239 -17.03 15.12 5.00
N ILE A 240 -16.16 14.14 5.23
CA ILE A 240 -16.25 12.79 4.63
C ILE A 240 -16.50 11.70 5.67
N LEU A 241 -16.42 12.02 6.97
CA LEU A 241 -16.44 11.03 8.04
C LEU A 241 -17.70 10.14 8.03
N ASP A 242 -18.89 10.74 7.95
CA ASP A 242 -20.15 9.97 7.95
C ASP A 242 -20.33 9.12 6.70
N ALA A 243 -19.99 9.67 5.53
CA ALA A 243 -20.02 8.92 4.28
C ALA A 243 -19.06 7.73 4.32
N SER A 244 -17.86 7.92 4.88
CA SER A 244 -16.87 6.85 5.02
C SER A 244 -17.35 5.76 5.98
N VAL A 245 -18.00 6.12 7.10
CA VAL A 245 -18.55 5.15 8.06
C VAL A 245 -19.63 4.30 7.41
N ALA A 246 -20.52 4.92 6.63
CA ALA A 246 -21.57 4.21 5.90
C ALA A 246 -21.00 3.33 4.76
N GLU A 247 -19.89 3.74 4.15
CA GLU A 247 -19.26 2.98 3.07
C GLU A 247 -18.56 1.70 3.57
N PHE A 248 -17.94 1.76 4.75
CA PHE A 248 -16.99 0.72 5.21
C PHE A 248 -17.45 -0.05 6.46
N ASP A 249 -18.72 0.03 6.84
CA ASP A 249 -19.27 -0.69 8.01
C ASP A 249 -19.23 -2.23 7.89
N ASP A 250 -19.01 -2.77 6.69
CA ASP A 250 -18.78 -4.21 6.46
C ASP A 250 -17.38 -4.70 6.90
N THR A 251 -16.46 -3.78 7.24
CA THR A 251 -15.07 -4.13 7.59
C THR A 251 -14.97 -5.14 8.74
N GLN A 252 -15.87 -5.09 9.72
CA GLN A 252 -15.87 -6.08 10.80
C GLN A 252 -16.18 -7.49 10.28
N ALA A 253 -17.15 -7.62 9.36
CA ALA A 253 -17.47 -8.91 8.76
C ALA A 253 -16.28 -9.46 7.95
N MET A 254 -15.53 -8.57 7.28
CA MET A 254 -14.29 -8.95 6.60
C MET A 254 -13.26 -9.53 7.57
N ILE A 255 -13.05 -8.90 8.74
CA ILE A 255 -12.13 -9.41 9.77
C ILE A 255 -12.58 -10.79 10.27
N ASP A 256 -13.86 -10.93 10.62
CA ASP A 256 -14.40 -12.17 11.18
C ASP A 256 -14.25 -13.34 10.21
N LYS A 257 -14.53 -13.11 8.92
CA LYS A 257 -14.34 -14.09 7.85
C LYS A 257 -12.87 -14.44 7.62
N THR A 258 -11.99 -13.46 7.66
CA THR A 258 -10.54 -13.69 7.50
C THR A 258 -9.99 -14.50 8.66
N ASN A 259 -10.39 -14.20 9.90
CA ASN A 259 -10.00 -14.95 11.10
C ASN A 259 -10.35 -16.44 10.98
N ALA A 260 -11.57 -16.74 10.51
CA ALA A 260 -12.02 -18.11 10.31
C ALA A 260 -11.11 -18.88 9.32
N MET A 261 -10.76 -18.24 8.19
CA MET A 261 -9.92 -18.85 7.15
C MET A 261 -8.46 -18.96 7.58
N TYR A 262 -7.85 -17.87 8.03
CA TYR A 262 -6.38 -17.72 8.07
C TYR A 262 -5.78 -17.48 9.46
N GLY A 263 -6.61 -17.47 10.50
CA GLY A 263 -6.18 -17.29 11.90
C GLY A 263 -6.37 -15.84 12.38
N GLU A 264 -6.28 -15.66 13.69
CA GLU A 264 -6.66 -14.41 14.37
C GLU A 264 -5.90 -13.17 13.89
N TYR A 265 -6.63 -12.06 13.78
CA TYR A 265 -6.10 -10.71 13.57
C TYR A 265 -5.19 -10.30 14.75
N ALA A 266 -3.90 -10.15 14.48
CA ALA A 266 -2.87 -10.04 15.52
C ALA A 266 -2.62 -8.61 16.08
N TRP A 267 -3.37 -7.61 15.60
CA TRP A 267 -3.05 -6.19 15.80
C TRP A 267 -4.02 -5.44 16.74
N GLY A 268 -5.01 -6.14 17.27
CA GLY A 268 -6.02 -5.58 18.17
C GLY A 268 -7.09 -4.78 17.44
N ARG A 269 -6.79 -3.54 17.03
CA ARG A 269 -7.74 -2.62 16.37
C ARG A 269 -7.38 -2.45 14.90
N TYR A 270 -8.39 -2.29 14.04
CA TYR A 270 -8.25 -1.97 12.62
C TYR A 270 -9.07 -0.72 12.27
N ASP A 271 -8.43 0.44 12.34
CA ASP A 271 -9.04 1.72 11.95
C ASP A 271 -8.62 2.10 10.52
N LEU A 272 -9.38 3.00 9.90
CA LEU A 272 -9.09 3.60 8.60
C LEU A 272 -8.80 5.09 8.77
N LEU A 273 -7.75 5.60 8.13
CA LEU A 273 -7.52 7.04 7.99
C LEU A 273 -7.88 7.46 6.57
N MET A 274 -8.93 8.26 6.42
CA MET A 274 -9.27 8.86 5.13
C MET A 274 -8.32 10.02 4.86
N LEU A 275 -7.48 9.87 3.85
CA LEU A 275 -6.55 10.92 3.44
C LEU A 275 -7.24 11.97 2.55
N PRO A 276 -6.63 13.16 2.39
CA PRO A 276 -7.13 14.16 1.46
C PRO A 276 -7.12 13.67 0.00
N PRO A 277 -7.92 14.29 -0.90
CA PRO A 277 -8.01 13.88 -2.31
C PRO A 277 -6.69 13.88 -3.10
N SER A 278 -5.66 14.54 -2.57
CA SER A 278 -4.30 14.58 -3.15
C SER A 278 -3.53 13.25 -3.00
N PHE A 279 -4.01 12.29 -2.18
CA PHE A 279 -3.33 11.02 -1.97
C PHE A 279 -3.10 10.26 -3.30
N PRO A 280 -1.85 9.91 -3.66
CA PRO A 280 -1.52 9.42 -4.99
C PRO A 280 -1.83 7.93 -5.21
N PHE A 281 -2.09 7.16 -4.14
CA PHE A 281 -2.30 5.70 -4.17
C PHE A 281 -3.76 5.31 -3.88
N GLY A 282 -4.03 4.00 -3.83
CA GLY A 282 -5.30 3.43 -3.37
C GLY A 282 -5.39 3.45 -1.86
N GLY A 283 -4.53 2.65 -1.21
CA GLY A 283 -4.34 2.66 0.23
C GLY A 283 -2.90 2.34 0.61
N MET A 284 -2.66 2.20 1.92
CA MET A 284 -1.42 1.71 2.50
C MET A 284 -1.76 0.96 3.80
N GLU A 285 -1.21 -0.24 3.95
CA GLU A 285 -1.56 -1.24 4.96
C GLU A 285 -0.97 -0.98 6.36
N ASN A 286 -0.77 0.28 6.69
CA ASN A 286 -0.22 0.75 7.96
C ASN A 286 -0.91 0.03 9.14
N PRO A 287 -0.19 -0.78 9.95
CA PRO A 287 -0.80 -1.66 10.93
C PRO A 287 -1.70 -0.88 11.90
N ARG A 288 -2.91 -1.40 12.11
CA ARG A 288 -3.98 -0.80 12.93
C ARG A 288 -4.62 0.47 12.37
N LEU A 289 -4.07 1.09 11.33
CA LEU A 289 -4.55 2.36 10.79
C LEU A 289 -4.28 2.46 9.29
N SER A 290 -5.03 1.72 8.46
CA SER A 290 -4.84 1.74 7.01
C SER A 290 -5.15 3.13 6.44
N PHE A 291 -4.28 3.65 5.59
CA PHE A 291 -4.51 4.95 4.94
C PHE A 291 -5.30 4.72 3.66
N ILE A 292 -6.41 5.44 3.47
CA ILE A 292 -7.37 5.16 2.40
C ILE A 292 -7.62 6.43 1.57
N THR A 293 -7.61 6.27 0.24
CA THR A 293 -8.03 7.33 -0.69
C THR A 293 -9.52 7.68 -0.53
N PRO A 294 -9.92 8.96 -0.60
CA PRO A 294 -11.34 9.31 -0.57
C PRO A 294 -12.08 8.90 -1.85
N THR A 295 -11.35 8.50 -2.91
CA THR A 295 -11.94 8.10 -4.20
C THR A 295 -12.71 6.78 -4.14
N VAL A 296 -12.61 6.01 -3.05
CA VAL A 296 -13.38 4.77 -2.83
C VAL A 296 -14.67 4.96 -2.03
N VAL A 297 -14.95 6.17 -1.53
CA VAL A 297 -16.25 6.50 -0.93
C VAL A 297 -17.23 6.80 -2.07
N ALA A 298 -17.78 5.73 -2.66
CA ALA A 298 -18.62 5.81 -3.86
C ALA A 298 -20.11 6.01 -3.55
N GLY A 299 -20.55 5.66 -2.33
CA GLY A 299 -21.92 5.70 -1.85
C GLY A 299 -22.70 4.39 -2.04
N ASP A 300 -22.07 3.37 -2.61
CA ASP A 300 -22.71 2.10 -3.01
C ASP A 300 -21.88 0.86 -2.63
N LYS A 301 -20.77 1.04 -1.92
CA LYS A 301 -19.82 -0.01 -1.50
C LYS A 301 -19.18 -0.76 -2.67
N SER A 302 -19.21 -0.21 -3.87
CA SER A 302 -18.68 -0.89 -5.06
C SER A 302 -17.17 -1.00 -5.07
N LEU A 303 -16.44 -0.17 -4.33
CA LEU A 303 -14.97 -0.11 -4.32
C LEU A 303 -14.37 -0.60 -2.99
N VAL A 304 -15.16 -1.28 -2.15
CA VAL A 304 -14.75 -1.75 -0.81
C VAL A 304 -13.75 -2.91 -0.84
N ASN A 305 -13.50 -3.51 -2.01
CA ASN A 305 -12.42 -4.49 -2.16
C ASN A 305 -11.05 -3.88 -1.83
N LEU A 306 -10.88 -2.56 -1.98
CA LEU A 306 -9.70 -1.87 -1.46
C LEU A 306 -9.56 -2.07 0.07
N ILE A 307 -10.65 -1.98 0.84
CA ILE A 307 -10.57 -2.20 2.29
C ILE A 307 -10.27 -3.66 2.61
N ALA A 308 -10.81 -4.60 1.84
CA ALA A 308 -10.46 -6.02 1.95
C ALA A 308 -8.97 -6.27 1.63
N HIS A 309 -8.40 -5.53 0.66
CA HIS A 309 -6.99 -5.59 0.30
C HIS A 309 -6.09 -5.10 1.44
N GLU A 310 -6.35 -3.90 1.95
CA GLU A 310 -5.59 -3.36 3.08
C GLU A 310 -5.74 -4.23 4.34
N LEU A 311 -6.91 -4.85 4.53
CA LEU A 311 -7.11 -5.79 5.63
C LEU A 311 -6.31 -7.07 5.42
N ALA A 312 -6.29 -7.64 4.21
CA ALA A 312 -5.57 -8.85 3.88
C ALA A 312 -4.06 -8.73 4.17
N HIS A 313 -3.50 -7.53 3.99
CA HIS A 313 -2.11 -7.25 4.35
C HIS A 313 -1.78 -7.51 5.83
N SER A 314 -2.78 -7.47 6.71
CA SER A 314 -2.64 -7.82 8.12
C SER A 314 -2.13 -9.25 8.34
N TRP A 315 -2.20 -10.12 7.31
CA TRP A 315 -1.56 -11.43 7.25
C TRP A 315 -0.38 -11.45 6.26
N SER A 316 -0.56 -10.97 5.03
CA SER A 316 0.46 -10.96 3.97
C SER A 316 1.06 -9.58 3.74
N GLY A 317 2.25 -9.34 4.26
CA GLY A 317 2.92 -8.05 4.22
C GLY A 317 3.22 -7.55 5.62
N ASN A 318 2.24 -7.55 6.53
CA ASN A 318 2.46 -7.08 7.90
C ASN A 318 2.94 -8.20 8.83
N LEU A 319 2.20 -9.31 8.83
CA LEU A 319 2.49 -10.46 9.70
C LEU A 319 3.59 -11.34 9.10
N VAL A 320 3.54 -11.59 7.80
CA VAL A 320 4.62 -12.22 7.03
C VAL A 320 5.06 -11.24 5.96
N THR A 321 6.26 -10.68 6.09
CA THR A 321 6.75 -9.61 5.20
C THR A 321 7.77 -10.18 4.21
N ASN A 322 7.83 -9.65 3.01
CA ASN A 322 8.98 -9.85 2.11
C ASN A 322 10.31 -9.47 2.80
N ALA A 323 11.39 -10.20 2.56
CA ALA A 323 12.70 -9.86 3.13
C ALA A 323 13.43 -8.77 2.33
N THR A 324 13.15 -8.67 1.03
CA THR A 324 13.66 -7.64 0.12
C THR A 324 12.58 -7.20 -0.84
N TRP A 325 12.75 -6.06 -1.53
CA TRP A 325 11.77 -5.61 -2.53
C TRP A 325 11.73 -6.49 -3.79
N GLU A 326 12.71 -7.38 -4.01
CA GLU A 326 12.62 -8.43 -5.04
C GLU A 326 11.60 -9.53 -4.68
N ASP A 327 11.24 -9.64 -3.40
CA ASP A 327 10.29 -10.60 -2.86
C ASP A 327 8.89 -9.99 -2.66
N LEU A 328 8.64 -8.77 -3.16
CA LEU A 328 7.39 -8.02 -2.97
C LEU A 328 6.14 -8.82 -3.35
N TRP A 329 6.23 -9.70 -4.34
CA TRP A 329 5.11 -10.57 -4.75
C TRP A 329 4.60 -11.49 -3.62
N LEU A 330 5.42 -11.81 -2.60
CA LEU A 330 4.97 -12.56 -1.43
C LEU A 330 3.99 -11.76 -0.57
N ASN A 331 4.10 -10.43 -0.58
CA ASN A 331 3.09 -9.56 0.00
C ASN A 331 1.89 -9.53 -0.96
N GLU A 332 2.08 -8.90 -2.13
CA GLU A 332 0.96 -8.49 -3.00
C GLU A 332 0.19 -9.65 -3.60
N GLY A 333 0.87 -10.75 -3.93
CA GLY A 333 0.24 -11.94 -4.48
C GLY A 333 -0.65 -12.64 -3.47
N PHE A 334 -0.17 -12.81 -2.24
CA PHE A 334 -0.98 -13.36 -1.15
C PHE A 334 -2.07 -12.40 -0.72
N THR A 335 -1.79 -11.10 -0.63
CA THR A 335 -2.80 -10.09 -0.29
C THR A 335 -3.92 -10.08 -1.30
N SER A 336 -3.61 -10.02 -2.60
CA SER A 336 -4.62 -10.05 -3.66
C SER A 336 -5.44 -11.35 -3.64
N TYR A 337 -4.80 -12.48 -3.29
CA TYR A 337 -5.52 -13.75 -3.10
C TYR A 337 -6.47 -13.71 -1.89
N VAL A 338 -5.99 -13.23 -0.75
CA VAL A 338 -6.77 -13.15 0.49
C VAL A 338 -7.88 -12.08 0.37
N GLU A 339 -7.62 -10.94 -0.24
CA GLU A 339 -8.60 -9.90 -0.60
C GLU A 339 -9.80 -10.54 -1.29
N ASN A 340 -9.55 -11.29 -2.36
CA ASN A 340 -10.64 -11.85 -3.12
C ASN A 340 -11.39 -12.96 -2.35
N ARG A 341 -10.69 -13.70 -1.48
CA ARG A 341 -11.31 -14.66 -0.57
C ARG A 341 -12.22 -13.97 0.46
N ILE A 342 -11.84 -12.78 0.95
CA ILE A 342 -12.69 -11.95 1.81
C ILE A 342 -13.92 -11.49 1.03
N MET A 343 -13.72 -10.98 -0.18
CA MET A 343 -14.82 -10.52 -1.03
C MET A 343 -15.80 -11.65 -1.36
N GLU A 344 -15.31 -12.86 -1.60
CA GLU A 344 -16.14 -14.05 -1.79
C GLU A 344 -16.98 -14.38 -0.55
N GLU A 345 -16.38 -14.36 0.63
CA GLU A 345 -17.04 -14.75 1.89
C GLU A 345 -18.05 -13.72 2.40
N VAL A 346 -17.88 -12.43 2.04
CA VAL A 346 -18.74 -11.33 2.50
C VAL A 346 -19.77 -10.94 1.44
N PHE A 347 -19.36 -10.84 0.17
CA PHE A 347 -20.21 -10.34 -0.93
C PHE A 347 -20.61 -11.43 -1.94
N GLY A 348 -20.11 -12.66 -1.77
CA GLY A 348 -20.46 -13.81 -2.60
C GLY A 348 -19.51 -14.06 -3.76
N ARG A 349 -19.56 -15.30 -4.27
CA ARG A 349 -18.65 -15.78 -5.32
C ARG A 349 -18.74 -14.98 -6.61
N ASP A 350 -19.95 -14.61 -7.04
CA ASP A 350 -20.17 -13.86 -8.29
C ASP A 350 -19.44 -12.51 -8.27
N ARG A 351 -19.50 -11.80 -7.13
CA ARG A 351 -18.75 -10.56 -6.93
C ARG A 351 -17.25 -10.80 -7.03
N ALA A 352 -16.76 -11.82 -6.33
CA ALA A 352 -15.33 -12.14 -6.30
C ALA A 352 -14.78 -12.52 -7.68
N VAL A 353 -15.48 -13.33 -8.48
CA VAL A 353 -14.98 -13.70 -9.82
C VAL A 353 -15.05 -12.57 -10.83
N MET A 354 -16.01 -11.63 -10.69
CA MET A 354 -16.03 -10.41 -11.51
C MET A 354 -14.78 -9.55 -11.27
N GLU A 355 -14.35 -9.37 -10.02
CA GLU A 355 -13.12 -8.67 -9.67
C GLU A 355 -11.89 -9.37 -10.26
N GLN A 356 -11.76 -10.69 -10.04
CA GLN A 356 -10.65 -11.48 -10.60
C GLN A 356 -10.57 -11.37 -12.13
N ALA A 357 -11.72 -11.39 -12.82
CA ALA A 357 -11.78 -11.28 -14.27
C ALA A 357 -11.33 -9.90 -14.77
N LEU A 358 -11.77 -8.81 -14.11
CA LEU A 358 -11.34 -7.45 -14.42
C LEU A 358 -9.82 -7.29 -14.23
N ASP A 359 -9.28 -7.77 -13.12
CA ASP A 359 -7.85 -7.67 -12.83
C ASP A 359 -7.03 -8.54 -13.79
N SER A 360 -7.45 -9.77 -14.05
CA SER A 360 -6.77 -10.65 -15.00
C SER A 360 -6.77 -10.06 -16.42
N ALA A 361 -7.86 -9.42 -16.86
CA ALA A 361 -7.92 -8.75 -18.16
C ALA A 361 -6.95 -7.55 -18.19
N SER A 362 -6.92 -6.75 -17.12
CA SER A 362 -5.99 -5.62 -16.96
C SER A 362 -4.53 -6.06 -17.02
N LEU A 363 -4.14 -7.08 -16.26
CA LEU A 363 -2.79 -7.64 -16.27
C LEU A 363 -2.41 -8.10 -17.68
N ARG A 364 -3.27 -8.88 -18.35
CA ARG A 364 -3.00 -9.38 -19.71
C ARG A 364 -2.82 -8.24 -20.72
N ALA A 365 -3.50 -7.11 -20.55
CA ALA A 365 -3.24 -5.91 -21.35
C ALA A 365 -1.89 -5.27 -21.00
N GLN A 366 -1.58 -5.14 -19.71
CA GLN A 366 -0.33 -4.53 -19.21
C GLN A 366 0.92 -5.31 -19.65
N LEU A 367 0.86 -6.64 -19.66
CA LEU A 367 1.95 -7.52 -20.09
C LEU A 367 2.37 -7.32 -21.56
N LYS A 368 1.53 -6.69 -22.38
CA LYS A 368 1.87 -6.35 -23.77
C LYS A 368 2.78 -5.12 -23.87
N THR A 369 2.86 -4.31 -22.80
CA THR A 369 3.55 -3.02 -22.79
C THR A 369 4.70 -2.96 -21.78
N ILE A 370 4.75 -3.87 -20.81
CA ILE A 370 5.85 -3.97 -19.84
C ILE A 370 6.99 -4.79 -20.45
N ASP A 371 8.22 -4.39 -20.17
CA ASP A 371 9.42 -5.16 -20.52
C ASP A 371 9.37 -6.55 -19.91
N ALA A 372 9.56 -7.59 -20.73
CA ALA A 372 9.40 -8.98 -20.30
C ALA A 372 10.14 -9.33 -18.98
N PRO A 373 11.40 -8.91 -18.73
CA PRO A 373 12.06 -9.13 -17.44
C PRO A 373 11.32 -8.63 -16.20
N ASP A 374 10.54 -7.55 -16.35
CA ASP A 374 9.78 -6.90 -15.27
C ASP A 374 8.41 -7.56 -15.02
N THR A 375 8.10 -8.61 -15.78
CA THR A 375 6.88 -9.42 -15.62
C THR A 375 7.09 -10.69 -14.78
N ARG A 376 8.27 -10.84 -14.16
CA ARG A 376 8.59 -11.92 -13.20
C ARG A 376 7.95 -11.63 -11.84
N LEU A 377 7.63 -12.67 -11.06
CA LEU A 377 7.19 -12.48 -9.67
C LEU A 377 8.39 -12.13 -8.78
N ASN A 378 9.46 -12.92 -8.84
CA ASN A 378 10.73 -12.56 -8.21
C ASN A 378 11.51 -11.62 -9.13
N LEU A 379 11.12 -10.35 -9.09
CA LEU A 379 11.73 -9.28 -9.89
C LEU A 379 13.19 -9.06 -9.50
N LYS A 380 14.03 -8.67 -10.47
CA LYS A 380 15.40 -8.21 -10.22
C LYS A 380 15.47 -6.70 -10.31
N LEU A 381 15.72 -6.05 -9.17
CA LEU A 381 15.79 -4.59 -9.11
C LEU A 381 17.11 -4.07 -9.65
N ASN A 382 18.22 -4.81 -9.44
CA ASN A 382 19.56 -4.42 -9.91
C ASN A 382 19.93 -2.99 -9.51
N GLY A 383 19.58 -2.57 -8.30
CA GLY A 383 19.83 -1.23 -7.78
C GLY A 383 18.86 -0.14 -8.25
N ARG A 384 17.83 -0.47 -9.04
CA ARG A 384 16.74 0.47 -9.35
C ARG A 384 15.98 0.91 -8.10
N ASP A 385 15.35 2.07 -8.18
CA ASP A 385 14.35 2.49 -7.21
C ASP A 385 13.18 1.48 -7.22
N PRO A 386 12.78 0.91 -6.07
CA PRO A 386 11.61 0.05 -5.99
C PRO A 386 10.32 0.69 -6.52
N ASP A 387 10.17 2.02 -6.40
CA ASP A 387 8.98 2.73 -6.87
C ASP A 387 8.86 2.75 -8.41
N ASP A 388 10.00 2.80 -9.10
CA ASP A 388 10.07 2.77 -10.58
C ASP A 388 9.74 1.39 -11.13
N ALA A 389 10.02 0.34 -10.34
CA ALA A 389 9.81 -1.06 -10.68
C ALA A 389 8.36 -1.53 -10.41
N PHE A 390 7.52 -0.68 -9.81
CA PHE A 390 6.18 -1.04 -9.38
C PHE A 390 5.22 -1.25 -10.55
N SER A 391 4.45 -2.33 -10.51
CA SER A 391 3.43 -2.66 -11.52
C SER A 391 2.31 -3.52 -10.92
N SER A 392 1.31 -3.93 -11.72
CA SER A 392 0.26 -4.86 -11.26
C SER A 392 0.71 -6.33 -11.26
N VAL A 393 1.91 -6.61 -11.77
CA VAL A 393 2.45 -7.97 -11.87
C VAL A 393 2.49 -8.69 -10.52
N PRO A 394 3.16 -8.18 -9.46
CA PRO A 394 3.25 -8.91 -8.18
C PRO A 394 1.87 -9.19 -7.57
N TYR A 395 0.88 -8.31 -7.79
CA TYR A 395 -0.51 -8.46 -7.38
C TYR A 395 -1.21 -9.60 -8.14
N THR A 396 -1.51 -9.34 -9.41
CA THR A 396 -2.43 -10.19 -10.17
C THR A 396 -1.76 -11.47 -10.65
N LYS A 397 -0.47 -11.44 -11.04
CA LYS A 397 0.25 -12.68 -11.39
C LYS A 397 0.46 -13.55 -10.14
N GLY A 398 0.72 -12.94 -9.00
CA GLY A 398 0.85 -13.63 -7.72
C GLY A 398 -0.47 -14.28 -7.28
N GLN A 399 -1.57 -13.53 -7.39
CA GLN A 399 -2.93 -14.04 -7.14
C GLN A 399 -3.26 -15.24 -8.06
N LEU A 400 -3.03 -15.10 -9.37
CA LEU A 400 -3.30 -16.17 -10.34
C LEU A 400 -2.44 -17.41 -10.09
N PHE A 401 -1.21 -17.25 -9.59
CA PHE A 401 -0.37 -18.37 -9.16
C PHE A 401 -0.99 -19.10 -7.94
N LEU A 402 -1.50 -18.37 -6.96
CA LEU A 402 -2.16 -18.98 -5.80
C LEU A 402 -3.50 -19.62 -6.17
N ILE A 403 -4.29 -19.01 -7.06
CA ILE A 403 -5.49 -19.62 -7.65
C ILE A 403 -5.14 -20.89 -8.44
N TYR A 404 -4.01 -20.89 -9.16
CA TYR A 404 -3.53 -22.09 -9.85
C TYR A 404 -3.29 -23.23 -8.86
N LEU A 405 -2.59 -22.95 -7.76
CA LEU A 405 -2.37 -23.94 -6.70
C LEU A 405 -3.71 -24.38 -6.06
N GLU A 406 -4.60 -23.45 -5.74
CA GLU A 406 -5.94 -23.77 -5.24
C GLU A 406 -6.70 -24.72 -6.17
N ASN A 407 -6.76 -24.42 -7.46
CA ASN A 407 -7.47 -25.24 -8.45
C ASN A 407 -6.86 -26.64 -8.59
N LYS A 408 -5.54 -26.77 -8.40
CA LYS A 408 -4.83 -28.05 -8.51
C LYS A 408 -4.98 -28.91 -7.26
N TYR A 409 -4.99 -28.32 -6.07
CA TYR A 409 -5.00 -29.06 -4.81
C TYR A 409 -6.39 -29.17 -4.17
N GLY A 410 -7.29 -28.24 -4.47
CA GLY A 410 -8.55 -28.02 -3.75
C GLY A 410 -8.35 -27.20 -2.48
N ARG A 411 -9.36 -26.42 -2.09
CA ARG A 411 -9.33 -25.60 -0.85
C ARG A 411 -9.18 -26.44 0.42
N ASP A 412 -9.66 -27.68 0.41
CA ASP A 412 -9.50 -28.63 1.52
C ASP A 412 -8.03 -28.89 1.90
N LYS A 413 -7.12 -28.73 0.94
CA LYS A 413 -5.66 -28.85 1.15
C LYS A 413 -4.95 -27.50 1.11
N PHE A 414 -5.38 -26.59 0.24
CA PHE A 414 -4.72 -25.30 0.05
C PHE A 414 -4.96 -24.34 1.21
N ASP A 415 -6.19 -24.23 1.72
CA ASP A 415 -6.48 -23.30 2.83
C ASP A 415 -5.73 -23.67 4.12
N PRO A 416 -5.64 -24.96 4.53
CA PRO A 416 -4.78 -25.35 5.65
C PRO A 416 -3.30 -25.04 5.41
N PHE A 417 -2.81 -25.12 4.17
CA PHE A 417 -1.44 -24.74 3.82
C PHE A 417 -1.23 -23.23 3.99
N VAL A 418 -2.13 -22.39 3.48
CA VAL A 418 -2.04 -20.92 3.62
C VAL A 418 -2.15 -20.49 5.09
N LYS A 419 -3.08 -21.09 5.85
CA LYS A 419 -3.20 -20.84 7.30
C LYS A 419 -1.92 -21.25 8.05
N ALA A 420 -1.33 -22.39 7.70
CA ALA A 420 -0.07 -22.84 8.31
C ALA A 420 1.10 -21.94 7.91
N TYR A 421 1.12 -21.41 6.70
CA TYR A 421 2.12 -20.44 6.22
C TYR A 421 2.10 -19.18 7.08
N PHE A 422 0.94 -18.55 7.27
CA PHE A 422 0.84 -17.35 8.11
C PHE A 422 1.21 -17.61 9.56
N LYS A 423 0.86 -18.79 10.09
CA LYS A 423 1.25 -19.19 11.46
C LYS A 423 2.75 -19.40 11.60
N GLU A 424 3.39 -20.11 10.66
CA GLU A 424 4.82 -20.46 10.72
C GLU A 424 5.71 -19.23 10.62
N PHE A 425 5.35 -18.28 9.75
CA PHE A 425 6.14 -17.08 9.47
C PHE A 425 5.65 -15.83 10.19
N SER A 426 4.77 -15.99 11.19
CA SER A 426 4.22 -14.88 11.96
C SER A 426 5.32 -14.01 12.57
N PHE A 427 5.26 -12.71 12.28
CA PHE A 427 6.24 -11.68 12.62
C PHE A 427 7.67 -11.97 12.11
N LYS A 428 7.80 -12.62 10.94
CA LYS A 428 9.06 -12.87 10.26
C LYS A 428 9.09 -12.21 8.88
N SER A 429 10.30 -12.04 8.34
CA SER A 429 10.52 -11.63 6.96
C SER A 429 10.99 -12.83 6.13
N LEU A 430 10.55 -12.93 4.89
CA LEU A 430 10.69 -14.14 4.06
C LEU A 430 11.21 -13.80 2.65
N THR A 431 12.20 -14.55 2.20
CA THR A 431 12.66 -14.54 0.80
C THR A 431 11.84 -15.50 -0.04
N THR A 432 11.80 -15.26 -1.36
CA THR A 432 11.21 -16.18 -2.34
C THR A 432 11.81 -17.59 -2.23
N ALA A 433 13.13 -17.71 -2.01
CA ALA A 433 13.80 -19.01 -1.87
C ALA A 433 13.30 -19.80 -0.64
N GLN A 434 13.09 -19.11 0.49
CA GLN A 434 12.51 -19.72 1.69
C GLN A 434 11.05 -20.10 1.47
N PHE A 435 10.26 -19.25 0.81
CA PHE A 435 8.88 -19.58 0.43
C PHE A 435 8.84 -20.83 -0.46
N VAL A 436 9.67 -20.91 -1.51
CA VAL A 436 9.74 -22.06 -2.41
C VAL A 436 10.09 -23.35 -1.64
N THR A 437 11.01 -23.26 -0.67
CA THR A 437 11.35 -24.38 0.22
C THR A 437 10.16 -24.82 1.06
N TYR A 438 9.43 -23.86 1.65
CA TYR A 438 8.23 -24.13 2.44
C TYR A 438 7.10 -24.73 1.60
N LEU A 439 6.82 -24.15 0.43
CA LEU A 439 5.83 -24.61 -0.54
C LEU A 439 6.12 -26.04 -0.97
N LYS A 440 7.38 -26.34 -1.30
CA LYS A 440 7.84 -27.67 -1.67
C LYS A 440 7.53 -28.69 -0.57
N ALA A 441 7.95 -28.43 0.67
CA ALA A 441 7.78 -29.37 1.77
C ALA A 441 6.31 -29.54 2.22
N ASN A 442 5.54 -28.45 2.23
CA ASN A 442 4.23 -28.41 2.91
C ASN A 442 3.02 -28.53 1.97
N LEU A 443 3.22 -28.42 0.66
CA LEU A 443 2.16 -28.62 -0.33
C LEU A 443 2.58 -29.63 -1.40
N ILE A 444 3.72 -29.40 -2.08
CA ILE A 444 4.11 -30.19 -3.26
C ILE A 444 4.50 -31.63 -2.88
N GLU A 445 5.45 -31.81 -1.97
CA GLU A 445 5.90 -33.15 -1.52
C GLU A 445 4.90 -33.78 -0.55
N LYS A 446 4.09 -32.97 0.13
CA LYS A 446 3.00 -33.45 0.99
C LYS A 446 1.88 -34.10 0.16
N TYR A 447 1.64 -33.59 -1.05
CA TYR A 447 0.63 -34.10 -1.98
C TYR A 447 1.27 -34.32 -3.37
N PRO A 448 2.12 -35.35 -3.52
CA PRO A 448 2.95 -35.52 -4.70
C PRO A 448 2.13 -35.85 -5.95
N GLY A 449 2.68 -35.51 -7.13
CA GLY A 449 2.09 -35.83 -8.44
C GLY A 449 1.05 -34.83 -8.95
N VAL A 450 0.84 -33.71 -8.26
CA VAL A 450 -0.17 -32.70 -8.63
C VAL A 450 0.45 -31.50 -9.38
N VAL A 451 1.48 -30.87 -8.81
CA VAL A 451 2.26 -29.78 -9.43
C VAL A 451 3.74 -30.09 -9.31
N SER A 452 4.54 -29.85 -10.36
CA SER A 452 6.00 -30.04 -10.33
C SER A 452 6.72 -28.77 -9.86
N MET A 453 7.96 -28.92 -9.36
CA MET A 453 8.81 -27.77 -9.04
C MET A 453 9.18 -26.95 -10.28
N ASP A 454 9.28 -27.56 -11.46
CA ASP A 454 9.51 -26.82 -12.70
C ASP A 454 8.38 -25.84 -12.99
N LYS A 455 7.12 -26.25 -12.74
CA LYS A 455 5.96 -25.38 -12.88
C LYS A 455 5.96 -24.25 -11.84
N VAL A 456 6.36 -24.54 -10.59
CA VAL A 456 6.53 -23.50 -9.56
C VAL A 456 7.60 -22.48 -9.99
N ASN A 457 8.72 -22.95 -10.53
CA ASN A 457 9.79 -22.09 -11.02
C ASN A 457 9.36 -21.25 -12.23
N GLU A 458 8.58 -21.83 -13.15
CA GLU A 458 7.99 -21.11 -14.29
C GLU A 458 7.11 -19.94 -13.81
N TRP A 459 6.23 -20.15 -12.83
CA TRP A 459 5.40 -19.09 -12.27
C TRP A 459 6.23 -17.94 -11.66
N ILE A 460 7.25 -18.28 -10.89
CA ILE A 460 7.97 -17.33 -10.06
C ILE A 460 9.05 -16.56 -10.84
N PHE A 461 9.84 -17.28 -11.64
CA PHE A 461 11.09 -16.77 -12.22
C PHE A 461 11.01 -16.45 -13.72
N GLU A 462 10.02 -16.99 -14.45
CA GLU A 462 9.89 -16.73 -15.88
C GLU A 462 9.01 -15.49 -16.18
N PRO A 463 9.34 -14.71 -17.22
CA PRO A 463 8.47 -13.66 -17.77
C PRO A 463 7.10 -14.15 -18.24
N GLY A 464 6.14 -13.24 -18.28
CA GLY A 464 4.79 -13.49 -18.79
C GLY A 464 3.95 -14.37 -17.88
N LEU A 465 2.84 -14.87 -18.41
CA LEU A 465 2.00 -15.86 -17.73
C LEU A 465 2.29 -17.24 -18.30
N PRO A 466 2.37 -18.29 -17.46
CA PRO A 466 2.34 -19.67 -17.94
C PRO A 466 1.13 -19.92 -18.85
N SER A 467 1.27 -20.82 -19.81
CA SER A 467 0.20 -21.11 -20.79
C SER A 467 -1.07 -21.69 -20.15
N ASP A 468 -0.93 -22.34 -19.00
CA ASP A 468 -2.01 -22.89 -18.16
C ASP A 468 -2.40 -21.96 -17.00
N ALA A 469 -1.99 -20.68 -17.03
CA ALA A 469 -2.42 -19.70 -16.04
C ALA A 469 -3.96 -19.59 -16.01
N PRO A 470 -4.59 -19.61 -14.82
CA PRO A 470 -6.03 -19.42 -14.70
C PRO A 470 -6.49 -18.15 -15.43
N ASN A 471 -7.66 -18.22 -16.03
CA ASN A 471 -8.31 -17.08 -16.67
C ASN A 471 -9.74 -16.99 -16.12
N PRO A 472 -9.93 -16.37 -14.94
CA PRO A 472 -11.24 -16.23 -14.33
C PRO A 472 -12.25 -15.61 -15.30
N THR A 473 -13.45 -16.19 -15.36
CA THR A 473 -14.56 -15.73 -16.20
C THR A 473 -15.78 -15.48 -15.34
N SER A 474 -16.69 -14.63 -15.82
CA SER A 474 -17.92 -14.27 -15.12
C SER A 474 -19.12 -14.39 -16.07
N ASP A 475 -20.11 -15.19 -15.69
CA ASP A 475 -21.37 -15.32 -16.43
C ASP A 475 -22.11 -13.97 -16.55
N ALA A 476 -21.89 -13.04 -15.61
CA ALA A 476 -22.44 -11.69 -15.69
C ALA A 476 -21.76 -10.90 -16.83
N PHE A 477 -20.45 -11.06 -17.01
CA PHE A 477 -19.71 -10.42 -18.10
C PHE A 477 -20.09 -11.00 -19.46
N ASP A 478 -20.36 -12.32 -19.56
CA ASP A 478 -20.86 -12.93 -20.80
C ASP A 478 -22.22 -12.34 -21.23
N LYS A 479 -23.10 -12.04 -20.26
CA LYS A 479 -24.38 -11.35 -20.52
C LYS A 479 -24.17 -9.92 -20.97
N VAL A 480 -23.24 -9.20 -20.34
CA VAL A 480 -22.84 -7.85 -20.78
C VAL A 480 -22.29 -7.88 -22.19
N ASP A 481 -21.42 -8.83 -22.53
CA ASP A 481 -20.84 -8.99 -23.88
C ASP A 481 -21.92 -9.27 -24.92
N THR A 482 -22.88 -10.13 -24.59
CA THR A 482 -24.03 -10.42 -25.46
C THR A 482 -24.87 -9.17 -25.74
N ALA A 483 -25.21 -8.41 -24.69
CA ALA A 483 -25.96 -7.16 -24.82
C ALA A 483 -25.17 -6.09 -25.60
N THR A 484 -23.87 -5.99 -25.34
CA THR A 484 -22.94 -5.08 -26.03
C THR A 484 -22.88 -5.40 -27.51
N ALA A 485 -22.74 -6.68 -27.87
CA ALA A 485 -22.68 -7.11 -29.26
C ALA A 485 -23.98 -6.79 -30.02
N ALA A 486 -25.15 -6.96 -29.39
CA ALA A 486 -26.44 -6.60 -29.99
C ALA A 486 -26.56 -5.08 -30.22
N TRP A 487 -26.19 -4.26 -29.22
CA TRP A 487 -26.19 -2.80 -29.35
C TRP A 487 -25.15 -2.31 -30.38
N LEU A 488 -23.96 -2.92 -30.43
CA LEU A 488 -22.93 -2.58 -31.41
C LEU A 488 -23.40 -2.85 -32.84
N LYS A 489 -24.17 -3.92 -33.08
CA LYS A 489 -24.78 -4.23 -34.38
C LYS A 489 -25.97 -3.33 -34.74
N GLY A 490 -26.53 -2.62 -33.76
CA GLY A 490 -27.76 -1.84 -33.94
C GLY A 490 -29.03 -2.67 -33.85
N ASP A 491 -28.94 -3.91 -33.34
CA ASP A 491 -30.10 -4.78 -33.07
C ASP A 491 -30.93 -4.25 -31.90
N THR A 492 -30.29 -3.46 -31.01
CA THR A 492 -30.90 -2.79 -29.86
C THR A 492 -30.37 -1.36 -29.70
N THR A 493 -31.10 -0.54 -28.95
CA THR A 493 -30.70 0.82 -28.53
C THR A 493 -30.10 0.80 -27.12
N ALA A 494 -29.47 1.90 -26.69
CA ALA A 494 -28.92 2.04 -25.34
C ALA A 494 -30.00 1.85 -24.26
N THR A 495 -31.21 2.40 -24.46
CA THR A 495 -32.37 2.22 -23.57
C THR A 495 -32.79 0.77 -23.34
N GLN A 496 -32.37 -0.15 -24.22
CA GLN A 496 -32.70 -1.57 -24.15
C GLN A 496 -31.57 -2.40 -23.51
N LEU A 497 -30.42 -1.79 -23.17
CA LEU A 497 -29.37 -2.46 -22.43
C LEU A 497 -29.86 -2.73 -20.99
N PRO A 498 -29.58 -3.91 -20.41
CA PRO A 498 -30.11 -4.31 -19.10
C PRO A 498 -29.31 -3.68 -17.94
N THR A 499 -29.08 -2.37 -17.98
CA THR A 499 -28.13 -1.69 -17.08
C THR A 499 -28.67 -1.35 -15.71
N ALA A 500 -29.99 -1.46 -15.50
CA ALA A 500 -30.64 -1.19 -14.22
C ALA A 500 -30.12 -2.12 -13.10
N ASP A 501 -29.73 -3.34 -13.46
CA ASP A 501 -29.20 -4.36 -12.54
C ASP A 501 -27.67 -4.44 -12.57
N TRP A 502 -26.99 -3.64 -13.41
CA TRP A 502 -25.54 -3.70 -13.52
C TRP A 502 -24.87 -3.13 -12.27
N SER A 503 -24.04 -3.98 -11.67
CA SER A 503 -23.02 -3.56 -10.73
C SER A 503 -22.01 -2.64 -11.42
N VAL A 504 -21.22 -1.92 -10.62
CA VAL A 504 -20.07 -1.15 -11.13
C VAL A 504 -19.10 -2.05 -11.92
N HIS A 505 -19.04 -3.34 -11.63
CA HIS A 505 -18.10 -4.27 -12.26
C HIS A 505 -18.53 -4.60 -13.69
N GLU A 506 -19.82 -4.84 -13.89
CA GLU A 506 -20.43 -4.99 -15.21
C GLU A 506 -20.31 -3.71 -16.03
N TRP A 507 -20.51 -2.53 -15.39
CA TRP A 507 -20.27 -1.24 -16.03
C TRP A 507 -18.81 -1.07 -16.48
N LEU A 508 -17.84 -1.45 -15.64
CA LEU A 508 -16.42 -1.38 -16.01
C LEU A 508 -16.10 -2.37 -17.13
N HIS A 509 -16.61 -3.59 -17.07
CA HIS A 509 -16.46 -4.58 -18.15
C HIS A 509 -17.04 -4.05 -19.47
N PHE A 510 -18.24 -3.48 -19.43
CA PHE A 510 -18.87 -2.83 -20.58
C PHE A 510 -17.96 -1.73 -21.17
N LEU A 511 -17.63 -0.71 -20.38
CA LEU A 511 -16.88 0.46 -20.85
C LEU A 511 -15.46 0.11 -21.32
N ASN A 512 -14.78 -0.80 -20.63
CA ASN A 512 -13.40 -1.16 -20.93
C ASN A 512 -13.30 -1.93 -22.25
N ASN A 513 -14.29 -2.75 -22.59
CA ASN A 513 -14.31 -3.58 -23.80
C ASN A 513 -14.99 -2.92 -25.01
N LEU A 514 -15.58 -1.73 -24.86
CA LEU A 514 -16.13 -0.98 -25.99
C LEU A 514 -15.03 -0.56 -27.00
N PRO A 515 -15.33 -0.55 -28.31
CA PRO A 515 -14.37 -0.11 -29.34
C PRO A 515 -13.87 1.32 -29.12
N ARG A 516 -12.62 1.60 -29.51
CA ARG A 516 -12.02 2.94 -29.44
C ARG A 516 -12.22 3.76 -30.72
N ASP A 517 -13.08 3.28 -31.61
CA ASP A 517 -13.56 3.89 -32.86
C ASP A 517 -15.10 3.96 -32.94
N LEU A 518 -15.77 4.01 -31.78
CA LEU A 518 -17.19 4.29 -31.66
C LEU A 518 -17.56 5.66 -32.25
N SER A 519 -18.69 5.71 -32.95
CA SER A 519 -19.20 6.95 -33.51
C SER A 519 -19.65 7.92 -32.40
N ILE A 520 -19.60 9.22 -32.68
CA ILE A 520 -20.02 10.27 -31.75
C ILE A 520 -21.52 10.13 -31.40
N GLU A 521 -22.33 9.64 -32.32
CA GLU A 521 -23.76 9.36 -32.10
C GLU A 521 -23.94 8.27 -31.04
N LYS A 522 -23.21 7.15 -31.11
CA LYS A 522 -23.25 6.09 -30.10
C LYS A 522 -22.74 6.56 -28.74
N MET A 523 -21.66 7.35 -28.73
CA MET A 523 -21.16 7.96 -27.50
C MET A 523 -22.21 8.89 -26.87
N SER A 524 -22.89 9.71 -27.69
CA SER A 524 -23.96 10.59 -27.24
C SER A 524 -25.20 9.83 -26.76
N GLU A 525 -25.53 8.71 -27.39
CA GLU A 525 -26.61 7.82 -26.97
C GLU A 525 -26.35 7.28 -25.56
N LEU A 526 -25.16 6.71 -25.31
CA LEU A 526 -24.76 6.20 -23.99
C LEU A 526 -24.78 7.29 -22.92
N ASP A 527 -24.24 8.47 -23.21
CA ASP A 527 -24.15 9.53 -22.22
C ASP A 527 -25.52 10.13 -21.89
N SER A 528 -26.38 10.27 -22.91
CA SER A 528 -27.74 10.79 -22.70
C SER A 528 -28.60 9.82 -21.89
N GLU A 529 -28.44 8.52 -22.12
CA GLU A 529 -29.22 7.49 -21.43
C GLU A 529 -28.71 7.25 -19.99
N PHE A 530 -27.40 7.15 -19.80
CA PHE A 530 -26.82 6.68 -18.55
C PHE A 530 -26.08 7.76 -17.76
N ASN A 531 -26.00 8.98 -18.30
CA ASN A 531 -25.34 10.12 -17.67
C ASN A 531 -23.90 9.81 -17.21
N LEU A 532 -23.13 9.13 -18.07
CA LEU A 532 -21.79 8.61 -17.76
C LEU A 532 -20.81 9.75 -17.44
N THR A 533 -20.95 10.90 -18.10
CA THR A 533 -20.13 12.10 -17.88
C THR A 533 -20.26 12.66 -16.47
N GLN A 534 -21.40 12.48 -15.81
CA GLN A 534 -21.64 12.94 -14.44
C GLN A 534 -21.60 11.82 -13.40
N SER A 535 -21.01 10.66 -13.75
CA SER A 535 -20.83 9.55 -12.80
C SER A 535 -20.11 10.00 -11.53
N THR A 536 -20.68 9.69 -10.37
CA THR A 536 -20.08 9.96 -9.05
C THR A 536 -19.07 8.89 -8.64
N ASN A 537 -19.19 7.67 -9.16
CA ASN A 537 -18.20 6.61 -8.98
C ASN A 537 -16.95 6.94 -9.81
N ALA A 538 -15.80 7.05 -9.13
CA ALA A 538 -14.55 7.51 -9.72
C ALA A 538 -13.97 6.55 -10.77
N GLU A 539 -14.11 5.24 -10.59
CA GLU A 539 -13.62 4.23 -11.55
C GLU A 539 -14.50 4.21 -12.81
N ARG A 540 -15.84 4.31 -12.66
CA ARG A 540 -16.76 4.43 -13.80
C ARG A 540 -16.54 5.73 -14.58
N ALA A 541 -16.36 6.85 -13.88
CA ALA A 541 -16.04 8.14 -14.50
C ALA A 541 -14.71 8.05 -15.27
N PHE A 542 -13.68 7.46 -14.67
CA PHE A 542 -12.39 7.24 -15.32
C PHE A 542 -12.51 6.38 -16.59
N ALA A 543 -13.18 5.23 -16.52
CA ALA A 543 -13.37 4.35 -17.67
C ALA A 543 -14.12 5.05 -18.82
N TRP A 544 -15.16 5.82 -18.48
CA TRP A 544 -15.89 6.65 -19.44
C TRP A 544 -15.00 7.72 -20.08
N PHE A 545 -14.23 8.46 -19.29
CA PHE A 545 -13.32 9.49 -19.83
C PHE A 545 -12.23 8.89 -20.71
N MET A 546 -11.68 7.72 -20.36
CA MET A 546 -10.71 7.02 -21.21
C MET A 546 -11.32 6.66 -22.57
N LEU A 547 -12.55 6.13 -22.58
CA LEU A 547 -13.29 5.81 -23.81
C LEU A 547 -13.59 7.09 -24.61
N ALA A 548 -14.08 8.12 -23.95
CA ALA A 548 -14.50 9.38 -24.57
C ALA A 548 -13.33 10.17 -25.18
N VAL A 549 -12.18 10.23 -24.51
CA VAL A 549 -10.96 10.85 -25.06
C VAL A 549 -10.48 10.09 -26.30
N GLY A 550 -10.44 8.75 -26.24
CA GLY A 550 -10.03 7.92 -27.38
C GLY A 550 -10.92 8.08 -28.62
N ASN A 551 -12.23 8.32 -28.42
CA ASN A 551 -13.21 8.52 -29.49
C ASN A 551 -13.44 10.00 -29.85
N GLY A 552 -12.73 10.94 -29.23
CA GLY A 552 -12.88 12.38 -29.52
C GLY A 552 -14.18 13.02 -29.04
N TYR A 553 -14.93 12.40 -28.12
CA TYR A 553 -16.21 12.89 -27.60
C TYR A 553 -16.03 14.17 -26.76
N GLN A 554 -16.40 15.33 -27.30
CA GLN A 554 -16.15 16.64 -26.68
C GLN A 554 -17.02 17.00 -25.45
N PRO A 555 -18.26 16.50 -25.26
CA PRO A 555 -19.09 16.91 -24.12
C PRO A 555 -18.50 16.62 -22.73
N ILE A 556 -17.56 15.69 -22.61
CA ILE A 556 -16.96 15.32 -21.31
C ILE A 556 -16.02 16.38 -20.72
N TYR A 557 -15.48 17.31 -21.51
CA TYR A 557 -14.33 18.13 -21.10
C TYR A 557 -14.55 18.98 -19.84
N PRO A 558 -15.74 19.57 -19.58
CA PRO A 558 -16.00 20.24 -18.30
C PRO A 558 -15.93 19.31 -17.09
N ALA A 559 -16.51 18.11 -17.20
CA ALA A 559 -16.48 17.11 -16.13
C ALA A 559 -15.08 16.50 -15.97
N LEU A 560 -14.38 16.22 -17.07
CA LEU A 560 -13.00 15.75 -17.06
C LEU A 560 -12.05 16.77 -16.42
N ASN A 561 -12.23 18.07 -16.68
CA ASN A 561 -11.46 19.11 -16.00
C ASN A 561 -11.69 19.08 -14.48
N LYS A 562 -12.94 18.88 -14.03
CA LYS A 562 -13.27 18.75 -12.60
C LYS A 562 -12.68 17.48 -12.00
N HIS A 563 -12.71 16.36 -12.72
CA HIS A 563 -12.08 15.10 -12.31
C HIS A 563 -10.58 15.26 -12.12
N LEU A 564 -9.87 15.71 -13.15
CA LEU A 564 -8.41 15.93 -13.09
C LEU A 564 -8.06 16.94 -11.98
N SER A 565 -8.79 18.06 -11.86
CA SER A 565 -8.47 19.06 -10.83
C SER A 565 -8.91 18.66 -9.40
N GLY A 566 -9.72 17.61 -9.25
CA GLY A 566 -10.37 17.25 -7.99
C GLY A 566 -9.73 16.06 -7.25
N ILE A 567 -8.96 15.22 -7.95
CA ILE A 567 -8.32 14.03 -7.37
C ILE A 567 -6.84 13.93 -7.77
N GLY A 568 -6.01 13.38 -6.88
CA GLY A 568 -4.57 13.18 -7.10
C GLY A 568 -4.15 11.72 -7.34
N ARG A 569 -5.08 10.76 -7.30
CA ARG A 569 -4.78 9.32 -7.42
C ARG A 569 -4.21 8.99 -8.79
N ARG A 570 -2.93 8.58 -8.85
CA ARG A 570 -2.17 8.38 -10.11
C ARG A 570 -2.88 7.43 -11.09
N LYS A 571 -3.45 6.32 -10.58
CA LYS A 571 -4.24 5.35 -11.36
C LYS A 571 -5.36 6.01 -12.17
N LEU A 572 -5.99 7.07 -11.64
CA LEU A 572 -7.18 7.70 -12.22
C LEU A 572 -6.89 8.98 -13.00
N ILE A 573 -5.64 9.46 -13.03
CA ILE A 573 -5.28 10.72 -13.73
C ILE A 573 -4.13 10.55 -14.73
N VAL A 574 -3.10 9.75 -14.42
CA VAL A 574 -1.93 9.59 -15.29
C VAL A 574 -2.32 8.98 -16.65
N PRO A 575 -3.12 7.90 -16.73
CA PRO A 575 -3.57 7.36 -18.01
C PRO A 575 -4.41 8.36 -18.82
N LEU A 576 -5.21 9.21 -18.15
CA LEU A 576 -6.00 10.24 -18.82
C LEU A 576 -5.11 11.31 -19.45
N TYR A 577 -4.09 11.81 -18.73
CA TYR A 577 -3.10 12.74 -19.29
C TYR A 577 -2.38 12.14 -20.51
N LYS A 578 -1.90 10.88 -20.40
CA LYS A 578 -1.28 10.16 -21.53
C LYS A 578 -2.23 10.03 -22.72
N SER A 579 -3.49 9.66 -22.46
CA SER A 579 -4.52 9.50 -23.50
C SER A 579 -4.83 10.84 -24.19
N LEU A 580 -4.98 11.93 -23.43
CA LEU A 580 -5.21 13.27 -23.98
C LEU A 580 -4.06 13.71 -24.89
N ILE A 581 -2.81 13.52 -24.46
CA ILE A 581 -1.62 13.89 -25.26
C ILE A 581 -1.61 13.09 -26.57
N THR A 582 -1.81 11.77 -26.47
CA THR A 582 -1.81 10.86 -27.64
C THR A 582 -2.94 11.20 -28.62
N ASN A 583 -4.08 11.70 -28.14
CA ASN A 583 -5.22 12.10 -28.95
C ASN A 583 -5.23 13.59 -29.33
N GLY A 584 -4.06 14.24 -29.36
CA GLY A 584 -3.91 15.61 -29.90
C GLY A 584 -4.46 16.73 -29.00
N LYS A 585 -4.57 16.49 -27.68
CA LYS A 585 -5.10 17.44 -26.70
C LYS A 585 -4.04 17.91 -25.70
N LYS A 586 -2.75 17.89 -26.09
CA LYS A 586 -1.60 18.28 -25.24
C LYS A 586 -1.80 19.66 -24.61
N ASP A 587 -2.16 20.68 -25.38
CA ASP A 587 -2.31 22.06 -24.87
C ASP A 587 -3.44 22.20 -23.85
N TRP A 588 -4.58 21.54 -24.10
CA TRP A 588 -5.69 21.52 -23.14
C TRP A 588 -5.30 20.80 -21.86
N ALA A 589 -4.66 19.63 -21.99
CA ALA A 589 -4.19 18.83 -20.86
C ALA A 589 -3.18 19.62 -20.00
N GLN A 590 -2.25 20.34 -20.63
CA GLN A 590 -1.27 21.18 -19.95
C GLN A 590 -1.95 22.35 -19.22
N SER A 591 -2.93 23.01 -19.84
CA SER A 591 -3.71 24.09 -19.21
C SER A 591 -4.47 23.63 -17.96
N VAL A 592 -5.09 22.45 -18.01
CA VAL A 592 -5.74 21.84 -16.85
C VAL A 592 -4.72 21.46 -15.80
N TYR A 593 -3.62 20.81 -16.21
CA TYR A 593 -2.57 20.39 -15.30
C TYR A 593 -1.97 21.55 -14.53
N LEU A 594 -1.65 22.68 -15.17
CA LEU A 594 -1.09 23.86 -14.48
C LEU A 594 -2.00 24.38 -13.36
N LYS A 595 -3.32 24.20 -13.48
CA LYS A 595 -4.30 24.56 -12.43
C LYS A 595 -4.41 23.50 -11.34
N ALA A 596 -4.34 22.22 -11.71
CA ALA A 596 -4.45 21.09 -10.78
C ALA A 596 -3.13 20.81 -10.03
N ARG A 597 -1.98 21.13 -10.63
CA ARG A 597 -0.63 20.81 -10.15
C ARG A 597 -0.40 21.23 -8.70
N PRO A 598 -0.80 22.44 -8.23
CA PRO A 598 -0.64 22.80 -6.82
C PRO A 598 -1.41 21.89 -5.85
N GLY A 599 -2.48 21.22 -6.29
CA GLY A 599 -3.26 20.28 -5.48
C GLY A 599 -2.73 18.85 -5.48
N TYR A 600 -1.87 18.48 -6.43
CA TYR A 600 -1.35 17.11 -6.55
C TYR A 600 -0.18 16.84 -5.60
N HIS A 601 -0.05 15.57 -5.22
CA HIS A 601 1.13 15.03 -4.57
C HIS A 601 2.39 15.14 -5.47
N PRO A 602 3.60 15.40 -4.94
CA PRO A 602 4.84 15.45 -5.70
C PRO A 602 5.10 14.23 -6.58
N LEU A 603 4.83 13.00 -6.12
CA LEU A 603 4.91 11.80 -6.97
C LEU A 603 3.98 11.85 -8.20
N ALA A 604 2.77 12.38 -8.02
CA ALA A 604 1.85 12.59 -9.14
C ALA A 604 2.35 13.73 -10.06
N GLN A 605 2.86 14.83 -9.49
CA GLN A 605 3.47 15.93 -10.24
C GLN A 605 4.63 15.42 -11.11
N GLY A 606 5.63 14.73 -10.52
CA GLY A 606 6.79 14.21 -11.25
C GLY A 606 6.39 13.25 -12.38
N THR A 607 5.42 12.36 -12.14
CA THR A 607 4.92 11.45 -13.19
C THR A 607 4.27 12.21 -14.35
N ILE A 608 3.55 13.32 -14.08
CA ILE A 608 2.79 14.08 -15.07
C ILE A 608 3.66 15.13 -15.76
N ASP A 609 4.59 15.78 -15.04
CA ASP A 609 5.57 16.72 -15.57
C ASP A 609 6.36 16.07 -16.71
N ALA A 610 6.82 14.82 -16.51
CA ALA A 610 7.54 14.03 -17.52
C ALA A 610 6.73 13.73 -18.80
N LEU A 611 5.41 13.95 -18.81
CA LEU A 611 4.58 13.80 -20.03
C LEU A 611 4.57 15.06 -20.90
N PHE A 612 4.95 16.21 -20.35
CA PHE A 612 4.91 17.50 -21.05
C PHE A 612 6.28 17.98 -21.53
N GLU A 613 7.35 17.45 -20.95
CA GLU A 613 8.71 17.44 -21.51
C GLU A 613 8.73 16.82 -22.92
#